data_AF-A0A7J3I0B9-F1
#
_entry.id   AF-A0A7J3I0B9-F1
#
_cell.length_a   1.000
_cell.length_b   1.000
_cell.length_c   1.000
_cell.angle_alpha   90.00
_cell.angle_beta   90.00
_cell.angle_gamma   90.00
#
_symmetry.space_group_name_H-M   'P 1'
#
loop_
_entity.id
_entity.type
_entity.pdbx_description
1 polymer ?
#
loop_
_entity_poly.entity_id
_entity_poly.type
_entity_poly.pdbx_seq_one_letter_code
_entity_poly.pdbx_strand_id
1 'polypeptide(L)'
;MKSAVLGNENAKKFFETSGELEQESRGVPECIIIFTSRSVITGTAKIEIEDKWFRSGRVFPQSMWKYLRNLWKELEDEKFRPFYDGEWIKNIYFVEVNHEDFEDCFEKIGTTLYALREKEVWINMIGGTNPINMALLLGGTFHAISARYYYIFQNDVLLLHPETERPNMRDPREYVENAMKKWREFPLFQLAIGELINELNSRLAKSDMGMGELKQMLKRLGLEPQQFIPKLRGRLITIEEEDRVSRGPFLESIANLGDKIHKEVEDFSKWKRWATELNILWEMKDGKLIKVSPRSFGL
;
A
#
# COMPACT_ATOMS: atom_id res chain seq x y z
N MET A 1 -7.55 -12.96 -11.45
CA MET A 1 -7.05 -12.97 -12.83
C MET A 1 -7.24 -14.32 -13.52
N LYS A 2 -6.72 -15.45 -13.00
CA LYS A 2 -6.92 -16.77 -13.61
C LYS A 2 -8.38 -17.08 -13.98
N SER A 3 -9.31 -16.84 -13.07
CA SER A 3 -10.74 -16.99 -13.37
C SER A 3 -11.23 -16.05 -14.49
N ALA A 4 -10.69 -14.83 -14.60
CA ALA A 4 -11.07 -13.88 -15.65
C ALA A 4 -10.62 -14.35 -17.04
N VAL A 5 -9.38 -14.87 -17.15
CA VAL A 5 -8.85 -15.49 -18.38
C VAL A 5 -9.65 -16.73 -18.76
N LEU A 6 -10.14 -17.49 -17.78
CA LEU A 6 -11.04 -18.63 -17.97
C LEU A 6 -12.51 -18.23 -18.22
N GLY A 7 -12.79 -16.95 -18.45
CA GLY A 7 -14.12 -16.47 -18.86
C GLY A 7 -15.11 -16.19 -17.72
N ASN A 8 -14.66 -16.10 -16.45
CA ASN A 8 -15.55 -15.66 -15.36
C ASN A 8 -15.79 -14.15 -15.45
N GLU A 9 -17.05 -13.77 -15.67
CA GLU A 9 -17.45 -12.37 -15.89
C GLU A 9 -17.28 -11.49 -14.65
N ASN A 10 -17.53 -12.01 -13.45
CA ASN A 10 -17.30 -11.26 -12.21
C ASN A 10 -15.82 -10.92 -12.01
N ALA A 11 -14.94 -11.87 -12.33
CA ALA A 11 -13.51 -11.67 -12.29
C ALA A 11 -13.04 -10.68 -13.36
N LYS A 12 -13.58 -10.73 -14.59
CA LYS A 12 -13.27 -9.74 -15.63
C LYS A 12 -13.68 -8.34 -15.21
N LYS A 13 -14.93 -8.18 -14.76
CA LYS A 13 -15.48 -6.92 -14.25
C LYS A 13 -14.64 -6.36 -13.12
N PHE A 14 -14.18 -7.21 -12.20
CA PHE A 14 -13.34 -6.78 -11.08
C PHE A 14 -12.03 -6.10 -11.51
N PHE A 15 -11.42 -6.53 -12.63
CA PHE A 15 -10.17 -5.98 -13.18
C PHE A 15 -10.38 -5.03 -14.37
N GLU A 16 -11.63 -4.71 -14.74
CA GLU A 16 -11.95 -4.01 -15.99
C GLU A 16 -11.35 -2.59 -16.05
N THR A 17 -11.25 -1.95 -14.89
CA THR A 17 -10.72 -0.59 -14.75
C THR A 17 -9.23 -0.57 -14.48
N SER A 18 -8.57 -1.73 -14.40
CA SER A 18 -7.21 -1.80 -13.87
C SER A 18 -6.13 -1.63 -14.92
N GLY A 19 -5.08 -0.90 -14.59
CA GLY A 19 -4.00 -0.52 -15.51
C GLY A 19 -4.06 0.94 -15.95
N GLU A 20 -3.07 1.36 -16.72
CA GLU A 20 -2.94 2.75 -17.15
C GLU A 20 -3.97 3.13 -18.23
N LEU A 21 -4.30 4.42 -18.33
CA LEU A 21 -5.29 4.93 -19.29
C LEU A 21 -4.98 4.51 -20.73
N GLU A 22 -3.70 4.45 -21.10
CA GLU A 22 -3.24 4.12 -22.46
C GLU A 22 -2.83 2.64 -22.62
N GLN A 23 -2.92 1.84 -21.57
CA GLN A 23 -2.50 0.42 -21.60
C GLN A 23 -3.52 -0.44 -22.36
N GLU A 24 -3.06 -1.13 -23.41
CA GLU A 24 -3.89 -2.05 -24.21
C GLU A 24 -4.30 -3.31 -23.41
N SER A 25 -3.35 -3.89 -22.65
CA SER A 25 -3.58 -5.08 -21.83
C SER A 25 -3.79 -4.71 -20.36
N ARG A 26 -5.05 -4.41 -20.03
CA ARG A 26 -5.50 -4.02 -18.68
C ARG A 26 -5.70 -5.21 -17.73
N GLY A 27 -5.72 -4.94 -16.43
CA GLY A 27 -6.11 -5.92 -15.42
C GLY A 27 -5.01 -6.82 -14.85
N VAL A 28 -3.74 -6.59 -15.21
CA VAL A 28 -2.61 -7.42 -14.78
C VAL A 28 -1.65 -6.62 -13.87
N PRO A 29 -1.41 -7.07 -12.62
CA PRO A 29 -0.51 -6.39 -11.70
C PRO A 29 0.93 -6.44 -12.21
N GLU A 30 1.56 -5.28 -12.31
CA GLU A 30 2.97 -5.19 -12.68
C GLU A 30 3.89 -5.64 -11.54
N CYS A 31 3.48 -5.37 -10.30
CA CYS A 31 4.34 -5.51 -9.14
C CYS A 31 3.55 -5.85 -7.88
N ILE A 32 4.15 -6.64 -6.99
CA ILE A 32 3.74 -6.75 -5.58
C ILE A 32 4.87 -6.18 -4.72
N ILE A 33 4.54 -5.27 -3.80
CA ILE A 33 5.48 -4.73 -2.83
C ILE A 33 5.02 -5.13 -1.43
N ILE A 34 5.90 -5.81 -0.69
CA ILE A 34 5.63 -6.31 0.65
C ILE A 34 6.50 -5.57 1.65
N PHE A 35 5.88 -4.80 2.54
CA PHE A 35 6.58 -4.16 3.65
C PHE A 35 6.63 -5.12 4.82
N THR A 36 7.84 -5.43 5.29
CA THR A 36 8.01 -6.37 6.41
C THR A 36 9.37 -6.20 7.08
N SER A 37 9.55 -6.83 8.24
CA SER A 37 10.78 -6.71 9.01
C SER A 37 11.93 -7.50 8.41
N ARG A 38 13.16 -7.09 8.75
CA ARG A 38 14.36 -7.85 8.38
C ARG A 38 14.30 -9.29 8.86
N SER A 39 13.85 -9.50 10.10
CA SER A 39 13.78 -10.85 10.69
C SER A 39 12.82 -11.75 9.92
N VAL A 40 11.77 -11.16 9.33
CA VAL A 40 10.89 -11.87 8.41
C VAL A 40 11.63 -12.24 7.12
N ILE A 41 12.26 -11.26 6.46
CA ILE A 41 12.97 -11.44 5.18
C ILE A 41 14.10 -12.48 5.31
N THR A 42 14.93 -12.34 6.34
CA THR A 42 16.09 -13.21 6.58
C THR A 42 15.75 -14.51 7.28
N GLY A 43 14.52 -14.64 7.79
CA GLY A 43 14.07 -15.88 8.39
C GLY A 43 14.45 -16.15 9.82
N THR A 44 14.77 -15.11 10.57
CA THR A 44 15.11 -15.23 11.98
C THR A 44 13.90 -15.05 12.89
N ALA A 45 12.78 -14.57 12.35
CA ALA A 45 11.51 -14.48 13.08
C ALA A 45 10.96 -15.88 13.39
N LYS A 46 10.69 -16.15 14.66
CA LYS A 46 10.01 -17.36 15.13
C LYS A 46 8.52 -17.07 15.27
N ILE A 47 7.78 -17.26 14.17
CA ILE A 47 6.34 -17.10 14.14
C ILE A 47 5.73 -18.45 13.79
N GLU A 48 4.74 -18.87 14.56
CA GLU A 48 3.92 -20.01 14.19
C GLU A 48 2.88 -19.54 13.18
N ILE A 49 2.90 -20.15 12.00
CA ILE A 49 1.99 -19.86 10.91
C ILE A 49 1.43 -21.17 10.38
N GLU A 50 0.23 -21.15 9.83
CA GLU A 50 -0.38 -22.34 9.26
C GLU A 50 -0.59 -22.17 7.75
N ASP A 51 -0.19 -23.18 6.99
CA ASP A 51 -0.52 -23.31 5.58
C ASP A 51 -1.31 -24.59 5.35
N LYS A 52 -2.63 -24.46 5.25
CA LYS A 52 -3.55 -25.57 4.93
C LYS A 52 -3.56 -25.87 3.42
N TRP A 53 -3.22 -24.90 2.57
CA TRP A 53 -3.27 -25.05 1.11
C TRP A 53 -2.14 -25.92 0.57
N PHE A 54 -0.88 -25.64 0.93
CA PHE A 54 0.28 -26.40 0.44
C PHE A 54 0.99 -27.21 1.51
N ARG A 55 0.52 -27.16 2.77
CA ARG A 55 1.12 -27.88 3.90
C ARG A 55 2.62 -27.55 3.99
N SER A 56 2.94 -26.26 3.88
CA SER A 56 4.32 -25.78 3.80
C SER A 56 5.10 -25.91 5.11
N GLY A 57 4.44 -26.32 6.19
CA GLY A 57 5.01 -26.42 7.53
C GLY A 57 4.31 -25.45 8.47
N ARG A 58 4.81 -25.37 9.71
CA ARG A 58 4.29 -24.44 10.73
C ARG A 58 5.26 -23.34 11.13
N VAL A 59 6.50 -23.43 10.66
CA VAL A 59 7.59 -22.59 11.13
C VAL A 59 7.92 -21.55 10.07
N PHE A 60 7.82 -20.29 10.48
CA PHE A 60 8.30 -19.15 9.74
C PHE A 60 9.85 -19.13 9.68
N PRO A 61 10.48 -18.69 8.58
CA PRO A 61 9.90 -18.18 7.32
C PRO A 61 9.72 -19.27 6.25
N GLN A 62 10.26 -20.47 6.49
CA GLN A 62 10.42 -21.49 5.45
C GLN A 62 9.07 -21.89 4.87
N SER A 63 8.04 -21.89 5.73
CA SER A 63 6.67 -22.16 5.35
C SER A 63 6.09 -21.06 4.44
N MET A 64 6.39 -19.78 4.70
CA MET A 64 5.95 -18.67 3.84
C MET A 64 6.67 -18.68 2.48
N TRP A 65 7.97 -18.94 2.45
CA TRP A 65 8.70 -19.04 1.18
C TRP A 65 8.24 -20.22 0.35
N LYS A 66 8.03 -21.37 0.99
CA LYS A 66 7.48 -22.55 0.32
C LYS A 66 6.06 -22.30 -0.16
N TYR A 67 5.23 -21.59 0.62
CA TYR A 67 3.90 -21.15 0.21
C TYR A 67 3.96 -20.25 -1.03
N LEU A 68 4.72 -19.16 -1.00
CA LEU A 68 4.83 -18.21 -2.12
C LEU A 68 5.39 -18.87 -3.38
N ARG A 69 6.41 -19.74 -3.24
CA ARG A 69 6.96 -20.50 -4.37
C ARG A 69 5.94 -21.49 -4.95
N ASN A 70 5.18 -22.18 -4.10
CA ASN A 70 4.17 -23.13 -4.56
C ASN A 70 3.00 -22.40 -5.22
N LEU A 71 2.57 -21.28 -4.63
CA LEU A 71 1.59 -20.40 -5.23
C LEU A 71 2.09 -19.93 -6.60
N TRP A 72 3.31 -19.38 -6.68
CA TRP A 72 3.92 -18.96 -7.94
C TRP A 72 3.85 -20.03 -9.03
N LYS A 73 4.21 -21.28 -8.72
CA LYS A 73 4.13 -22.40 -9.67
C LYS A 73 2.71 -22.74 -10.14
N GLU A 74 1.72 -22.59 -9.27
CA GLU A 74 0.30 -22.81 -9.62
C GLU A 74 -0.29 -21.67 -10.43
N LEU A 75 0.28 -20.48 -10.22
CA LEU A 75 -0.06 -19.27 -10.93
C LEU A 75 0.57 -19.29 -12.35
N GLU A 76 1.85 -19.64 -12.47
CA GLU A 76 2.57 -19.81 -13.73
C GLU A 76 1.87 -20.83 -14.66
N ASP A 77 1.16 -20.33 -15.68
CA ASP A 77 0.38 -21.12 -16.63
C ASP A 77 0.58 -20.50 -18.02
N GLU A 78 0.87 -21.33 -19.02
CA GLU A 78 1.17 -20.87 -20.38
C GLU A 78 0.04 -20.04 -21.00
N LYS A 79 -1.19 -20.20 -20.50
CA LYS A 79 -2.35 -19.39 -20.92
C LYS A 79 -2.25 -17.92 -20.51
N PHE A 80 -1.34 -17.57 -19.59
CA PHE A 80 -1.02 -16.18 -19.24
C PHE A 80 0.12 -15.58 -20.04
N ARG A 81 0.79 -16.35 -20.92
CA ARG A 81 1.86 -15.83 -21.78
C ARG A 81 1.51 -14.58 -22.60
N PRO A 82 0.25 -14.34 -23.03
CA PRO A 82 -0.11 -13.09 -23.71
C PRO A 82 0.07 -11.83 -22.85
N PHE A 83 0.21 -11.98 -21.54
CA PHE A 83 0.45 -10.87 -20.61
C PHE A 83 1.95 -10.84 -20.25
N TYR A 84 2.58 -9.67 -20.42
CA TYR A 84 3.97 -9.34 -20.05
C TYR A 84 5.03 -10.40 -20.42
N ASP A 85 5.33 -10.57 -21.71
CA ASP A 85 6.44 -11.41 -22.21
C ASP A 85 6.51 -12.85 -21.63
N GLY A 86 5.41 -13.38 -21.08
CA GLY A 86 5.36 -14.71 -20.46
C GLY A 86 5.12 -14.75 -18.96
N GLU A 87 5.12 -13.62 -18.25
CA GLU A 87 5.11 -13.57 -16.77
C GLU A 87 3.76 -13.09 -16.19
N TRP A 88 3.27 -13.75 -15.13
CA TRP A 88 2.06 -13.31 -14.41
C TRP A 88 2.27 -11.96 -13.72
N ILE A 89 3.39 -11.81 -13.00
CA ILE A 89 3.77 -10.58 -12.27
C ILE A 89 5.21 -10.29 -12.64
N LYS A 90 5.51 -9.08 -13.12
CA LYS A 90 6.89 -8.75 -13.51
C LYS A 90 7.83 -8.80 -12.31
N ASN A 91 7.38 -8.32 -11.14
CA ASN A 91 8.26 -8.21 -9.98
C ASN A 91 7.53 -8.41 -8.64
N ILE A 92 8.24 -9.02 -7.68
CA ILE A 92 7.84 -9.03 -6.26
C ILE A 92 9.00 -8.47 -5.43
N TYR A 93 8.77 -7.33 -4.80
CA TYR A 93 9.73 -6.67 -3.90
C TYR A 93 9.33 -6.82 -2.44
N PHE A 94 10.35 -6.90 -1.60
CA PHE A 94 10.23 -6.79 -0.16
C PHE A 94 11.01 -5.55 0.28
N VAL A 95 10.35 -4.69 1.03
CA VAL A 95 10.94 -3.48 1.60
C VAL A 95 11.08 -3.68 3.10
N GLU A 96 12.32 -3.61 3.57
CA GLU A 96 12.67 -3.75 4.99
C GLU A 96 12.19 -2.52 5.79
N VAL A 97 11.25 -2.75 6.69
CA VAL A 97 10.72 -1.74 7.63
C VAL A 97 10.88 -2.21 9.08
N ASN A 98 10.97 -1.27 10.02
CA ASN A 98 10.82 -1.55 11.43
C ASN A 98 9.33 -1.58 11.77
N HIS A 99 8.73 -2.76 11.85
CA HIS A 99 7.29 -2.95 12.04
C HIS A 99 6.74 -2.48 13.40
N GLU A 100 7.62 -2.09 14.33
CA GLU A 100 7.31 -1.50 15.64
C GLU A 100 7.41 0.03 15.63
N ASP A 101 8.06 0.61 14.62
CA ASP A 101 8.27 2.05 14.48
C ASP A 101 7.40 2.60 13.36
N PHE A 102 6.38 3.36 13.76
CA PHE A 102 5.48 4.01 12.82
C PHE A 102 6.20 5.01 11.91
N GLU A 103 7.20 5.74 12.42
CA GLU A 103 7.88 6.75 11.62
C GLU A 103 8.73 6.12 10.52
N ASP A 104 9.47 5.05 10.83
CA ASP A 104 10.21 4.26 9.83
C ASP A 104 9.27 3.65 8.79
N CYS A 105 8.14 3.08 9.24
CA CYS A 105 7.11 2.56 8.35
C CYS A 105 6.58 3.68 7.45
N PHE A 106 6.21 4.83 8.00
CA PHE A 106 5.62 5.95 7.28
C PHE A 106 6.58 6.54 6.25
N GLU A 107 7.84 6.77 6.62
CA GLU A 107 8.86 7.28 5.70
C GLU A 107 9.01 6.37 4.48
N LYS A 108 9.19 5.06 4.70
CA LYS A 108 9.45 4.12 3.62
C LYS A 108 8.22 3.82 2.79
N ILE A 109 7.06 3.63 3.43
CA ILE A 109 5.79 3.37 2.74
C ILE A 109 5.32 4.62 2.02
N GLY A 110 5.37 5.79 2.67
CA GLY A 110 5.01 7.08 2.08
C GLY A 110 5.86 7.41 0.86
N THR A 111 7.19 7.23 0.95
CA THR A 111 8.10 7.38 -0.19
C THR A 111 7.79 6.40 -1.32
N THR A 112 7.53 5.14 -0.98
CA THR A 112 7.15 4.13 -1.97
C THR A 112 5.84 4.48 -2.69
N LEU A 113 4.82 4.88 -1.93
CA LEU A 113 3.55 5.29 -2.50
C LEU A 113 3.74 6.51 -3.38
N TYR A 114 4.43 7.56 -2.90
CA TYR A 114 4.70 8.77 -3.68
C TYR A 114 5.35 8.47 -5.03
N ALA A 115 6.33 7.57 -5.07
CA ALA A 115 6.98 7.13 -6.31
C ALA A 115 6.05 6.37 -7.27
N LEU A 116 4.95 5.82 -6.76
CA LEU A 116 3.93 5.07 -7.50
C LEU A 116 2.68 5.92 -7.78
N ARG A 117 2.70 7.25 -7.56
CA ARG A 117 1.51 8.11 -7.68
C ARG A 117 0.84 8.12 -9.06
N GLU A 118 1.60 7.82 -10.11
CA GLU A 118 1.09 7.72 -11.49
C GLU A 118 0.60 6.29 -11.83
N LYS A 119 0.66 5.36 -10.87
CA LYS A 119 0.23 3.97 -11.02
C LYS A 119 -1.08 3.72 -10.26
N GLU A 120 -1.85 2.75 -10.72
CA GLU A 120 -2.98 2.24 -9.93
C GLU A 120 -2.45 1.40 -8.77
N VAL A 121 -2.61 1.89 -7.53
CA VAL A 121 -2.12 1.21 -6.33
C VAL A 121 -3.26 0.58 -5.54
N TRP A 122 -3.17 -0.73 -5.32
CA TRP A 122 -4.10 -1.48 -4.46
C TRP A 122 -3.42 -1.82 -3.14
N ILE A 123 -4.04 -1.42 -2.03
CA ILE A 123 -3.49 -1.61 -0.69
C ILE A 123 -4.25 -2.73 0.03
N ASN A 124 -3.50 -3.77 0.38
CA ASN A 124 -3.96 -4.88 1.20
C ASN A 124 -3.85 -4.51 2.68
N MET A 125 -4.98 -4.54 3.39
CA MET A 125 -5.06 -4.25 4.83
C MET A 125 -5.22 -5.50 5.70
N ILE A 126 -5.15 -6.70 5.12
CA ILE A 126 -5.43 -7.99 5.78
C ILE A 126 -4.32 -8.37 6.76
N GLY A 127 -3.07 -8.21 6.33
CA GLY A 127 -1.88 -8.58 7.10
C GLY A 127 -1.03 -7.36 7.42
N GLY A 128 -0.10 -7.51 8.37
CA GLY A 128 0.80 -6.44 8.81
C GLY A 128 0.50 -5.98 10.23
N THR A 129 1.49 -5.33 10.85
CA THR A 129 1.34 -4.72 12.16
C THR A 129 0.54 -3.42 12.07
N ASN A 130 0.01 -2.94 13.19
CA ASN A 130 -0.69 -1.65 13.24
C ASN A 130 0.15 -0.49 12.66
N PRO A 131 1.46 -0.36 12.96
CA PRO A 131 2.32 0.65 12.32
C PRO A 131 2.34 0.59 10.79
N ILE A 132 2.49 -0.60 10.20
CA ILE A 132 2.52 -0.77 8.73
C ILE A 132 1.17 -0.39 8.12
N ASN A 133 0.07 -0.89 8.68
CA ASN A 133 -1.28 -0.60 8.17
C ASN A 133 -1.62 0.88 8.30
N MET A 134 -1.21 1.54 9.39
CA MET A 134 -1.39 2.99 9.55
C MET A 134 -0.53 3.80 8.60
N ALA A 135 0.71 3.38 8.34
CA ALA A 135 1.56 4.02 7.36
C ALA A 135 1.01 3.89 5.93
N LEU A 136 0.48 2.71 5.55
CA LEU A 136 -0.19 2.49 4.27
C LEU A 136 -1.42 3.39 4.10
N LEU A 137 -2.28 3.44 5.13
CA LEU A 137 -3.48 4.27 5.12
C LEU A 137 -3.16 5.76 5.02
N LEU A 138 -2.24 6.24 5.86
CA LEU A 138 -1.86 7.64 5.89
C LEU A 138 -1.12 8.03 4.63
N GLY A 139 -0.06 7.30 4.24
CA GLY A 139 0.72 7.60 3.05
C GLY A 139 -0.13 7.63 1.77
N GLY A 140 -1.08 6.70 1.64
CA GLY A 140 -2.00 6.69 0.50
C GLY A 140 -3.02 7.83 0.54
N THR A 141 -3.43 8.27 1.74
CA THR A 141 -4.34 9.42 1.91
C THR A 141 -3.64 10.76 1.67
N PHE A 142 -2.40 10.93 2.11
CA PHE A 142 -1.61 12.16 1.96
C PHE A 142 -1.46 12.58 0.50
N HIS A 143 -1.30 11.60 -0.38
CA HIS A 143 -1.03 11.83 -1.79
C HIS A 143 -2.18 11.38 -2.70
N ALA A 144 -3.29 10.92 -2.13
CA ALA A 144 -4.44 10.40 -2.87
C ALA A 144 -4.08 9.28 -3.88
N ILE A 145 -3.12 8.42 -3.54
CA ILE A 145 -2.50 7.45 -4.48
C ILE A 145 -3.26 6.13 -4.55
N SER A 146 -3.81 5.69 -3.43
CA SER A 146 -4.46 4.38 -3.33
C SER A 146 -5.76 4.38 -4.13
N ALA A 147 -5.81 3.57 -5.18
CA ALA A 147 -7.02 3.32 -5.94
C ALA A 147 -8.00 2.45 -5.14
N ARG A 148 -7.50 1.55 -4.29
CA ARG A 148 -8.31 0.67 -3.43
C ARG A 148 -7.60 0.40 -2.11
N TYR A 149 -8.36 0.43 -1.03
CA TYR A 149 -8.00 -0.21 0.23
C TYR A 149 -8.92 -1.41 0.41
N TYR A 150 -8.36 -2.60 0.57
CA TYR A 150 -9.18 -3.80 0.68
C TYR A 150 -8.82 -4.66 1.87
N TYR A 151 -9.82 -5.40 2.32
CA TYR A 151 -9.75 -6.35 3.42
C TYR A 151 -10.58 -7.59 3.09
N ILE A 152 -10.14 -8.74 3.61
CA ILE A 152 -10.89 -9.99 3.63
C ILE A 152 -11.00 -10.37 5.09
N PHE A 153 -12.22 -10.43 5.62
CA PHE A 153 -12.44 -10.82 7.00
C PHE A 153 -12.07 -12.30 7.20
N GLN A 154 -11.14 -12.54 8.12
CA GLN A 154 -10.67 -13.85 8.56
C GLN A 154 -10.66 -13.87 10.08
N ASN A 155 -11.01 -15.01 10.68
CA ASN A 155 -10.94 -15.20 12.12
C ASN A 155 -9.56 -15.71 12.54
N ASP A 156 -8.97 -16.57 11.71
CA ASP A 156 -7.68 -17.19 11.98
C ASP A 156 -6.53 -16.36 11.39
N VAL A 157 -5.85 -15.62 12.28
CA VAL A 157 -4.72 -14.74 11.94
C VAL A 157 -3.41 -15.49 11.69
N LEU A 158 -3.35 -16.80 11.94
CA LEU A 158 -2.16 -17.60 11.73
C LEU A 158 -2.06 -18.14 10.30
N LEU A 159 -3.13 -18.03 9.50
CA LEU A 159 -3.16 -18.57 8.14
C LEU A 159 -2.34 -17.72 7.16
N LEU A 160 -1.53 -18.39 6.34
CA LEU A 160 -0.84 -17.77 5.19
C LEU A 160 -1.75 -17.51 3.99
N HIS A 161 -2.99 -17.98 4.05
CA HIS A 161 -3.96 -17.90 2.97
C HIS A 161 -5.34 -17.51 3.52
N PRO A 162 -6.28 -17.08 2.67
CA PRO A 162 -7.65 -16.85 3.08
C PRO A 162 -8.26 -18.07 3.79
N GLU A 163 -9.07 -17.83 4.83
CA GLU A 163 -9.78 -18.85 5.62
C GLU A 163 -10.88 -19.52 4.78
N THR A 164 -10.42 -20.40 3.90
CA THR A 164 -11.14 -21.06 2.81
C THR A 164 -10.40 -22.33 2.44
N GLU A 165 -11.14 -23.30 1.89
CA GLU A 165 -10.52 -24.48 1.29
C GLU A 165 -9.58 -24.08 0.15
N ARG A 166 -8.56 -24.92 -0.10
CA ARG A 166 -7.62 -24.69 -1.21
C ARG A 166 -8.42 -24.67 -2.52
N PRO A 167 -8.34 -23.58 -3.30
CA PRO A 167 -9.00 -23.55 -4.60
C PRO A 167 -8.44 -24.62 -5.53
N ASN A 168 -9.29 -25.11 -6.45
CA ASN A 168 -8.79 -25.80 -7.63
C ASN A 168 -8.01 -24.79 -8.48
N MET A 169 -6.69 -24.82 -8.41
CA MET A 169 -5.83 -23.86 -9.10
C MET A 169 -5.93 -23.95 -10.63
N ARG A 170 -6.44 -25.06 -11.19
CA ARG A 170 -6.70 -25.18 -12.64
C ARG A 170 -8.00 -24.50 -13.05
N ASP A 171 -8.99 -24.49 -12.16
CA ASP A 171 -10.27 -23.82 -12.36
C ASP A 171 -10.72 -23.12 -11.06
N PRO A 172 -10.21 -21.91 -10.78
CA PRO A 172 -10.52 -21.20 -9.55
C PRO A 172 -11.83 -20.39 -9.63
N ARG A 173 -12.71 -20.66 -10.61
CA ARG A 173 -13.94 -19.86 -10.81
C ARG A 173 -14.85 -19.89 -9.59
N GLU A 174 -15.13 -21.06 -9.03
CA GLU A 174 -15.96 -21.21 -7.82
C GLU A 174 -15.35 -20.50 -6.61
N TYR A 175 -14.02 -20.60 -6.46
CA TYR A 175 -13.30 -19.90 -5.39
C TYR A 175 -13.45 -18.39 -5.49
N VAL A 176 -13.33 -17.82 -6.69
CA VAL A 176 -13.44 -16.36 -6.89
C VAL A 176 -14.82 -15.85 -6.51
N GLU A 177 -15.89 -16.56 -6.84
CA GLU A 177 -17.25 -16.21 -6.41
C GLU A 177 -17.35 -16.11 -4.88
N ASN A 178 -16.72 -17.04 -4.17
CA ASN A 178 -16.71 -17.04 -2.70
C ASN A 178 -15.75 -15.99 -2.12
N ALA A 179 -14.59 -15.77 -2.75
CA ALA A 179 -13.64 -14.75 -2.33
C ALA A 179 -14.23 -13.34 -2.48
N MET A 180 -14.93 -13.06 -3.58
CA MET A 180 -15.60 -11.77 -3.81
C MET A 180 -16.69 -11.47 -2.78
N LYS A 181 -17.40 -12.49 -2.26
CA LYS A 181 -18.35 -12.31 -1.15
C LYS A 181 -17.69 -11.90 0.17
N LYS A 182 -16.41 -12.22 0.36
CA LYS A 182 -15.62 -11.86 1.56
C LYS A 182 -14.80 -10.59 1.35
N TRP A 183 -14.58 -10.18 0.10
CA TRP A 183 -13.90 -8.95 -0.26
C TRP A 183 -14.66 -7.74 0.27
N ARG A 184 -13.93 -6.83 0.92
CA ARG A 184 -14.46 -5.58 1.45
C ARG A 184 -13.52 -4.48 1.04
N GLU A 185 -14.05 -3.48 0.37
CA GLU A 185 -13.32 -2.26 0.05
C GLU A 185 -13.65 -1.22 1.10
N PHE A 186 -12.63 -0.58 1.65
CA PHE A 186 -12.85 0.62 2.45
C PHE A 186 -13.15 1.79 1.51
N PRO A 187 -13.99 2.75 1.96
CA PRO A 187 -14.15 3.98 1.21
C PRO A 187 -12.79 4.64 1.01
N LEU A 188 -12.58 5.23 -0.17
CA LEU A 188 -11.40 6.06 -0.38
C LEU A 188 -11.42 7.20 0.65
N PHE A 189 -10.39 7.27 1.48
CA PHE A 189 -10.24 8.31 2.48
C PHE A 189 -9.85 9.68 1.88
N GLN A 190 -10.05 9.85 0.57
CA GLN A 190 -9.68 11.01 -0.26
C GLN A 190 -10.61 12.24 -0.10
N LEU A 191 -11.10 12.55 1.10
CA LEU A 191 -11.88 13.77 1.31
C LEU A 191 -10.97 14.94 1.67
N ALA A 192 -10.27 15.51 0.67
CA ALA A 192 -9.51 16.76 0.76
C ALA A 192 -8.51 16.91 1.93
N ILE A 193 -8.25 15.87 2.73
CA ILE A 193 -7.42 15.96 3.95
C ILE A 193 -5.98 16.31 3.58
N GLY A 194 -5.41 15.68 2.54
CA GLY A 194 -4.07 16.00 2.06
C GLY A 194 -3.95 17.46 1.60
N GLU A 195 -4.90 17.93 0.78
CA GLU A 195 -4.95 19.33 0.33
C GLU A 195 -5.13 20.31 1.48
N LEU A 196 -6.05 20.00 2.41
CA LEU A 196 -6.29 20.80 3.61
C LEU A 196 -5.04 20.91 4.47
N ILE A 197 -4.36 19.79 4.74
CA ILE A 197 -3.13 19.76 5.52
C ILE A 197 -2.05 20.58 4.80
N ASN A 198 -1.86 20.38 3.50
CA ASN A 198 -0.85 21.10 2.72
C ASN A 198 -1.12 22.61 2.69
N GLU A 199 -2.37 23.03 2.51
CA GLU A 199 -2.75 24.44 2.49
C GLU A 199 -2.60 25.08 3.88
N LEU A 200 -3.05 24.40 4.95
CA LEU A 200 -2.82 24.85 6.33
C LEU A 200 -1.33 24.96 6.63
N ASN A 201 -0.55 23.97 6.26
CA ASN A 201 0.89 23.93 6.50
C ASN A 201 1.59 25.08 5.76
N SER A 202 1.28 25.28 4.48
CA SER A 202 1.86 26.34 3.64
C SER A 202 1.55 27.76 4.15
N ARG A 203 0.31 28.00 4.59
CA ARG A 203 -0.09 29.31 5.13
C ARG A 203 0.51 29.56 6.50
N LEU A 204 0.32 28.62 7.42
CA LEU A 204 0.73 28.77 8.81
C LEU A 204 2.25 28.62 9.02
N ALA A 205 3.01 28.15 8.03
CA ALA A 205 4.47 28.19 8.05
C ALA A 205 5.03 29.62 7.88
N LYS A 206 4.27 30.54 7.26
CA LYS A 206 4.74 31.91 6.97
C LYS A 206 4.36 32.88 8.09
N SER A 207 3.15 32.75 8.61
CA SER A 207 2.63 33.55 9.72
C SER A 207 1.32 32.94 10.20
N ASP A 208 0.81 33.43 11.33
CA ASP A 208 -0.56 33.16 11.74
C ASP A 208 -1.56 33.67 10.68
N MET A 209 -2.76 33.09 10.68
CA MET A 209 -3.85 33.49 9.78
C MET A 209 -5.07 33.96 10.56
N GLY A 210 -5.90 34.81 9.96
CA GLY A 210 -7.16 35.22 10.57
C GLY A 210 -8.26 34.16 10.42
N MET A 211 -9.21 34.08 11.36
CA MET A 211 -10.38 33.18 11.27
C MET A 211 -11.20 33.36 9.98
N GLY A 212 -11.29 34.60 9.47
CA GLY A 212 -11.97 34.89 8.19
C GLY A 212 -11.27 34.23 7.00
N GLU A 213 -9.94 34.23 7.00
CA GLU A 213 -9.12 33.58 5.98
C GLU A 213 -9.26 32.06 6.05
N LEU A 214 -9.26 31.48 7.25
CA LEU A 214 -9.48 30.04 7.45
C LEU A 214 -10.83 29.61 6.88
N LYS A 215 -11.90 30.39 7.15
CA LYS A 215 -13.24 30.11 6.63
C LYS A 215 -13.29 30.15 5.10
N GLN A 216 -12.61 31.11 4.47
CA GLN A 216 -12.54 31.19 3.01
C GLN A 216 -11.76 30.02 2.41
N MET A 217 -10.64 29.65 3.03
CA MET A 217 -9.84 28.50 2.63
C MET A 217 -10.65 27.20 2.68
N LEU A 218 -11.37 26.95 3.78
CA LEU A 218 -12.24 25.77 3.91
C LEU A 218 -13.32 25.75 2.84
N LYS A 219 -14.02 26.87 2.60
CA LYS A 219 -15.04 26.97 1.55
C LYS A 219 -14.48 26.68 0.15
N ARG A 220 -13.27 27.15 -0.16
CA ARG A 220 -12.62 26.89 -1.46
C ARG A 220 -12.30 25.40 -1.65
N LEU A 221 -11.99 24.69 -0.57
CA LEU A 221 -11.81 23.23 -0.57
C LEU A 221 -13.13 22.45 -0.52
N GLY A 222 -14.29 23.13 -0.62
CA GLY A 222 -15.60 22.50 -0.51
C GLY A 222 -15.95 22.02 0.91
N LEU A 223 -15.28 22.56 1.94
CA LEU A 223 -15.47 22.18 3.34
C LEU A 223 -16.27 23.25 4.09
N GLU A 224 -17.39 22.86 4.69
CA GLU A 224 -18.24 23.77 5.46
C GLU A 224 -17.57 24.20 6.77
N PRO A 225 -17.24 25.50 6.97
CA PRO A 225 -16.44 25.93 8.12
C PRO A 225 -17.06 25.59 9.48
N GLN A 226 -18.38 25.70 9.61
CA GLN A 226 -19.10 25.40 10.86
C GLN A 226 -18.96 23.93 11.26
N GLN A 227 -18.81 23.02 10.29
CA GLN A 227 -18.65 21.59 10.54
C GLN A 227 -17.17 21.21 10.75
N PHE A 228 -16.25 21.88 10.07
CA PHE A 228 -14.84 21.51 10.06
C PHE A 228 -14.01 22.19 11.14
N ILE A 229 -14.22 23.48 11.44
CA ILE A 229 -13.43 24.19 12.45
C ILE A 229 -13.41 23.44 13.81
N PRO A 230 -14.53 22.90 14.33
CA PRO A 230 -14.50 22.11 15.57
C PRO A 230 -13.63 20.85 15.50
N LYS A 231 -13.45 20.26 14.31
CA LYS A 231 -12.62 19.07 14.07
C LYS A 231 -11.14 19.42 13.96
N LEU A 232 -10.83 20.65 13.54
CA LEU A 232 -9.45 21.14 13.39
C LEU A 232 -8.90 21.72 14.69
N ARG A 233 -9.73 22.42 15.46
CA ARG A 233 -9.34 23.16 16.67
C ARG A 233 -8.74 22.25 17.74
N GLY A 234 -7.61 22.67 18.30
CA GLY A 234 -6.90 21.96 19.36
C GLY A 234 -6.09 20.76 18.86
N ARG A 235 -6.08 20.50 17.55
CA ARG A 235 -5.30 19.45 16.91
C ARG A 235 -4.46 20.01 15.77
N LEU A 236 -5.11 20.35 14.66
CA LEU A 236 -4.45 20.87 13.47
C LEU A 236 -4.23 22.39 13.55
N ILE A 237 -5.12 23.09 14.22
CA ILE A 237 -5.01 24.54 14.43
C ILE A 237 -5.27 24.89 15.89
N THR A 238 -4.66 25.97 16.34
CA THR A 238 -4.97 26.65 17.60
C THR A 238 -5.66 27.96 17.27
N ILE A 239 -6.72 28.29 18.01
CA ILE A 239 -7.43 29.57 17.88
C ILE A 239 -7.11 30.34 19.15
N GLU A 240 -6.39 31.45 18.97
CA GLU A 240 -5.93 32.32 20.04
C GLU A 240 -6.89 33.51 20.21
N GLU A 241 -6.51 34.46 21.07
CA GLU A 241 -7.24 35.71 21.23
C GLU A 241 -7.29 36.49 19.90
N GLU A 242 -8.31 37.34 19.75
CA GLU A 242 -8.52 38.16 18.54
C GLU A 242 -8.74 37.36 17.23
N ASP A 243 -9.30 36.15 17.31
CA ASP A 243 -9.58 35.30 16.14
C ASP A 243 -8.34 34.92 15.31
N ARG A 244 -7.15 34.96 15.94
CA ARG A 244 -5.89 34.52 15.35
C ARG A 244 -5.80 33.00 15.34
N VAL A 245 -5.37 32.43 14.22
CA VAL A 245 -5.22 30.98 14.02
C VAL A 245 -3.75 30.66 13.79
N SER A 246 -3.20 29.79 14.64
CA SER A 246 -1.81 29.32 14.59
C SER A 246 -1.75 27.79 14.41
N ARG A 247 -0.54 27.24 14.22
CA ARG A 247 -0.36 25.78 14.03
C ARG A 247 -0.72 25.03 15.30
N GLY A 248 -1.50 23.97 15.16
CA GLY A 248 -1.73 23.01 16.22
C GLY A 248 -0.62 21.94 16.27
N PRO A 249 -0.43 21.27 17.42
CA PRO A 249 0.64 20.29 17.61
C PRO A 249 0.53 19.09 16.66
N PHE A 250 -0.69 18.70 16.28
CA PHE A 250 -0.90 17.59 15.36
C PHE A 250 -0.56 17.97 13.91
N LEU A 251 -0.77 19.22 13.50
CA LEU A 251 -0.37 19.69 12.17
C LEU A 251 1.15 19.73 12.04
N GLU A 252 1.86 20.12 13.10
CA GLU A 252 3.33 20.07 13.14
C GLU A 252 3.84 18.64 13.02
N SER A 253 3.29 17.71 13.81
CA SER A 253 3.63 16.28 13.71
C SER A 253 3.41 15.73 12.30
N ILE A 254 2.28 16.08 11.67
CA ILE A 254 1.95 15.68 10.31
C ILE A 254 2.91 16.31 9.28
N ALA A 255 3.24 17.59 9.42
CA ALA A 255 4.16 18.26 8.51
C ALA A 255 5.54 17.59 8.57
N ASN A 256 6.02 17.32 9.78
CA ASN A 256 7.28 16.61 10.00
C ASN A 256 7.27 15.22 9.37
N LEU A 257 6.14 14.49 9.42
CA LEU A 257 5.98 13.22 8.71
C LEU A 257 6.05 13.41 7.19
N GLY A 258 5.33 14.39 6.65
CA GLY A 258 5.34 14.70 5.22
C GLY A 258 6.70 15.13 4.68
N ASP A 259 7.54 15.74 5.52
CA ASP A 259 8.92 16.12 5.19
C ASP A 259 9.88 14.93 5.16
N LYS A 260 9.52 13.80 5.80
CA LYS A 260 10.28 12.54 5.69
C LYS A 260 10.05 11.82 4.36
N ILE A 261 8.97 12.14 3.65
CA ILE A 261 8.71 11.54 2.34
C ILE A 261 9.72 12.12 1.34
N HIS A 262 10.53 11.26 0.77
CA HIS A 262 11.55 11.63 -0.22
C HIS A 262 10.91 11.98 -1.56
N LYS A 263 10.49 13.24 -1.71
CA LYS A 263 9.79 13.74 -2.91
C LYS A 263 10.67 13.76 -4.16
N GLU A 264 11.99 13.67 -4.01
CA GLU A 264 12.92 13.46 -5.12
C GLU A 264 12.78 12.07 -5.77
N VAL A 265 12.15 11.12 -5.07
CA VAL A 265 11.85 9.76 -5.53
C VAL A 265 10.54 9.78 -6.33
N GLU A 266 10.61 10.40 -7.50
CA GLU A 266 9.43 10.75 -8.28
C GLU A 266 8.84 9.61 -9.13
N ASP A 267 9.54 8.48 -9.27
CA ASP A 267 9.08 7.37 -10.11
C ASP A 267 9.61 6.02 -9.61
N PHE A 268 9.11 4.95 -10.20
CA PHE A 268 9.48 3.57 -9.84
C PHE A 268 10.98 3.26 -9.97
N SER A 269 11.66 3.84 -10.97
CA SER A 269 13.08 3.61 -11.20
C SER A 269 13.93 4.32 -10.14
N LYS A 270 13.56 5.56 -9.80
CA LYS A 270 14.17 6.31 -8.69
C LYS A 270 13.90 5.62 -7.35
N TRP A 271 12.70 5.09 -7.14
CA TRP A 271 12.37 4.33 -5.92
C TRP A 271 13.22 3.09 -5.75
N LYS A 272 13.38 2.31 -6.80
CA LYS A 272 14.28 1.15 -6.80
C LYS A 272 15.70 1.53 -6.38
N ARG A 273 16.22 2.63 -6.94
CA ARG A 273 17.57 3.14 -6.60
C ARG A 273 17.64 3.56 -5.14
N TRP A 274 16.74 4.42 -4.69
CA TRP A 274 16.65 4.91 -3.30
C TRP A 274 16.58 3.74 -2.30
N ALA A 275 15.67 2.79 -2.50
CA ALA A 275 15.51 1.64 -1.60
C ALA A 275 16.74 0.70 -1.61
N THR A 276 17.44 0.62 -2.74
CA THR A 276 18.68 -0.15 -2.86
C THR A 276 19.86 0.53 -2.17
N GLU A 277 19.98 1.86 -2.31
CA GLU A 277 21.01 2.68 -1.66
C GLU A 277 20.85 2.65 -0.12
N LEU A 278 19.61 2.70 0.36
CA LEU A 278 19.29 2.47 1.77
C LEU A 278 19.47 1.02 2.23
N ASN A 279 19.79 0.10 1.32
CA ASN A 279 20.00 -1.31 1.61
C ASN A 279 18.77 -1.98 2.26
N ILE A 280 17.57 -1.55 1.87
CA ILE A 280 16.28 -2.05 2.38
C ILE A 280 15.49 -2.86 1.35
N LEU A 281 15.94 -2.87 0.08
CA LEU A 281 15.23 -3.56 -1.00
C LEU A 281 15.69 -5.00 -1.21
N TRP A 282 14.73 -5.90 -1.31
CA TRP A 282 14.91 -7.30 -1.68
C TRP A 282 13.95 -7.66 -2.81
N GLU A 283 14.36 -8.58 -3.69
CA GLU A 283 13.60 -8.98 -4.87
C GLU A 283 13.46 -10.49 -4.90
N MET A 284 12.27 -10.98 -5.26
CA MET A 284 12.05 -12.41 -5.49
C MET A 284 12.40 -12.77 -6.93
N LYS A 285 13.41 -13.64 -7.11
CA LYS A 285 13.79 -14.24 -8.39
C LYS A 285 13.84 -15.75 -8.26
N ASP A 286 13.19 -16.46 -9.17
CA ASP A 286 13.14 -17.93 -9.19
C ASP A 286 12.70 -18.56 -7.84
N GLY A 287 11.76 -17.89 -7.16
CA GLY A 287 11.28 -18.29 -5.84
C GLY A 287 12.29 -18.14 -4.70
N LYS A 288 13.35 -17.34 -4.89
CA LYS A 288 14.34 -16.97 -3.85
C LYS A 288 14.36 -15.46 -3.65
N LEU A 289 14.54 -15.03 -2.41
CA LEU A 289 14.80 -13.62 -2.12
C LEU A 289 16.28 -13.28 -2.25
N ILE A 290 16.56 -12.25 -3.02
CA ILE A 290 17.90 -11.73 -3.25
C ILE A 290 17.91 -10.27 -2.81
N LYS A 291 18.90 -9.89 -2.01
CA LYS A 291 19.07 -8.48 -1.64
C LYS A 291 19.49 -7.69 -2.89
N VAL A 292 18.76 -6.64 -3.23
CA VAL A 292 19.10 -5.80 -4.38
C VAL A 292 20.34 -4.99 -3.99
N SER A 293 21.38 -5.04 -4.81
CA SER A 293 22.64 -4.33 -4.54
C SER A 293 22.77 -3.10 -5.44
N PRO A 294 23.46 -2.02 -5.02
CA PRO A 294 23.67 -0.85 -5.88
C PRO A 294 24.40 -1.19 -7.19
N ARG A 295 25.23 -2.24 -7.19
CA ARG A 295 25.96 -2.74 -8.37
C ARG A 295 25.04 -3.35 -9.45
N SER A 296 23.77 -3.56 -9.14
CA SER A 296 22.78 -4.14 -10.08
C SER A 296 22.28 -3.14 -11.12
N PHE A 297 22.51 -1.84 -10.91
CA PHE A 297 22.06 -0.77 -11.81
C PHE A 297 23.19 -0.29 -12.74
N GLY A 298 24.01 -1.22 -13.25
CA GLY A 298 25.10 -0.90 -14.16
C GLY A 298 24.65 0.05 -15.28
N LEU A 299 25.39 1.15 -15.42
CA LEU A 299 25.35 2.10 -16.54
C LEU A 299 25.41 1.38 -17.89
#